data_AF-A0A7W0JWA8-F1
#
_entry.id   AF-A0A7W0JWA8-F1
#
_cell.length_a   1.000
_cell.length_b   1.000
_cell.length_c   1.000
_cell.angle_alpha   90.00
_cell.angle_beta   90.00
_cell.angle_gamma   90.00
#
_symmetry.space_group_name_H-M   'P 1'
#
loop_
_entity.id
_entity.type
_entity.pdbx_description
1 polymer ?
#
loop_
_entity_poly.entity_id
_entity_poly.type
_entity_poly.pdbx_seq_one_letter_code
_entity_poly.pdbx_strand_id
1 'polypeptide(L)'
;MKRLLVGLLLCLTAPLLVAAQGAVKLEGQIVCCAECWAEADRNKVEYGTAENLLKAKSCVEGGDPTLLAVREGDKFNLYQLATAKFRLPGKNWLEFVGKRVAVTGTMQTKKDAKIIRVDTLEVLAPSLAEREAASVVGKGIDFKLRDLSGVEQSLSSLKGRIVILNFWATYCIPCRKEMPDLAAIQNDYAALGVQVIGASADDVADSTKVLQFVKETKINFPVWLGATTADMMRFGLDSALPGTVVIGKDGRIAKVISGVVNQADLKKQIESMLASTVMTGNSSKERGEVASAKNRPAEVSSVPS
;
A
#
# COMPACT_ATOMS: atom_id res chain seq x y z
N MET A 1 -90.27 -8.52 -2.97
CA MET A 1 -89.51 -9.38 -3.92
C MET A 1 -88.77 -8.49 -4.92
N LYS A 2 -87.56 -8.89 -5.33
CA LYS A 2 -86.52 -8.18 -6.16
C LYS A 2 -85.58 -7.28 -5.32
N ARG A 3 -84.53 -7.84 -4.71
CA ARG A 3 -83.19 -8.28 -5.22
C ARG A 3 -82.16 -7.13 -5.35
N LEU A 4 -81.19 -7.18 -4.44
CA LEU A 4 -79.88 -6.53 -4.40
C LEU A 4 -79.14 -6.53 -5.75
N LEU A 5 -78.40 -5.45 -6.01
CA LEU A 5 -77.13 -5.50 -6.74
C LEU A 5 -76.14 -4.54 -6.07
N VAL A 6 -75.23 -5.11 -5.28
CA VAL A 6 -74.04 -4.44 -4.73
C VAL A 6 -72.93 -4.64 -5.75
N GLY A 7 -72.45 -3.53 -6.34
CA GLY A 7 -71.32 -3.53 -7.26
C GLY A 7 -70.01 -3.76 -6.49
N LEU A 8 -69.43 -4.95 -6.64
CA LEU A 8 -68.12 -5.31 -6.11
C LEU A 8 -67.04 -4.68 -6.99
N LEU A 9 -66.42 -3.59 -6.53
CA LEU A 9 -65.27 -2.97 -7.18
C LEU A 9 -64.01 -3.78 -6.84
N LEU A 10 -63.61 -4.70 -7.70
CA LEU A 10 -62.30 -5.37 -7.60
C LEU A 10 -61.20 -4.38 -7.99
N CYS A 11 -60.51 -3.82 -7.00
CA CYS A 11 -59.19 -3.23 -7.20
C CYS A 11 -58.20 -4.36 -7.51
N LEU A 12 -57.93 -4.57 -8.81
CA LEU A 12 -56.80 -5.36 -9.29
C LEU A 12 -55.51 -4.65 -8.88
N THR A 13 -54.94 -5.01 -7.73
CA THR A 13 -53.56 -4.68 -7.39
C THR A 13 -52.66 -5.51 -8.31
N ALA A 14 -52.22 -4.92 -9.42
CA ALA A 14 -51.15 -5.50 -10.21
C ALA A 14 -49.90 -5.62 -9.31
N PRO A 15 -49.32 -6.82 -9.13
CA PRO A 15 -48.04 -6.92 -8.44
C PRO A 15 -47.01 -6.16 -9.27
N LEU A 16 -46.35 -5.17 -8.65
CA LEU A 16 -45.14 -4.58 -9.20
C LEU A 16 -44.17 -5.73 -9.50
N LEU A 17 -43.95 -5.99 -10.78
CA LEU A 17 -42.85 -6.85 -11.23
C LEU A 17 -41.56 -6.23 -10.70
N VAL A 18 -41.02 -6.79 -9.63
CA VAL A 18 -39.60 -6.63 -9.32
C VAL A 18 -38.88 -7.35 -10.45
N ALA A 19 -38.31 -6.59 -11.38
CA ALA A 19 -37.48 -7.15 -12.44
C ALA A 19 -36.37 -7.96 -11.79
N ALA A 20 -36.42 -9.29 -11.92
CA ALA A 20 -35.34 -10.17 -11.52
C ALA A 20 -34.13 -9.81 -12.39
N GLN A 21 -33.19 -9.12 -11.79
CA GLN A 21 -31.99 -8.68 -12.46
C GLN A 21 -31.00 -9.85 -12.52
N GLY A 22 -30.47 -10.11 -13.70
CA GLY A 22 -29.65 -11.29 -13.98
C GLY A 22 -28.31 -11.29 -13.23
N ALA A 23 -27.78 -12.49 -13.01
CA ALA A 23 -26.39 -12.68 -12.64
C ALA A 23 -25.47 -12.08 -13.73
N VAL A 24 -24.39 -11.44 -13.30
CA VAL A 24 -23.41 -10.80 -14.19
C VAL A 24 -21.99 -11.19 -13.80
N LYS A 25 -21.11 -11.17 -14.80
CA LYS A 25 -19.66 -11.14 -14.64
C LYS A 25 -19.13 -9.97 -15.43
N LEU A 26 -18.51 -9.00 -14.77
CA LEU A 26 -17.94 -7.81 -15.41
C LEU A 26 -16.47 -7.68 -15.06
N GLU A 27 -15.69 -7.26 -16.05
CA GLU A 27 -14.29 -6.90 -15.88
C GLU A 27 -14.12 -5.40 -16.01
N GLY A 28 -13.40 -4.81 -15.08
CA GLY A 28 -13.23 -3.36 -15.06
C GLY A 28 -12.18 -2.94 -14.06
N GLN A 29 -12.14 -1.64 -13.82
CA GLN A 29 -11.24 -1.05 -12.84
C GLN A 29 -12.02 -0.47 -11.67
N ILE A 30 -11.54 -0.71 -10.46
CA ILE A 30 -12.12 -0.14 -9.24
C ILE A 30 -11.71 1.33 -9.10
N VAL A 31 -12.67 2.23 -8.91
CA VAL A 31 -12.46 3.69 -8.92
C VAL A 31 -13.28 4.37 -7.83
N CYS A 32 -12.71 5.39 -7.18
CA CYS A 32 -13.32 6.03 -6.01
C CYS A 32 -14.70 6.65 -6.25
N CYS A 33 -14.82 7.47 -7.29
CA CYS A 33 -16.05 8.14 -7.68
C CYS A 33 -16.05 8.47 -9.17
N ALA A 34 -17.16 9.01 -9.68
CA ALA A 34 -17.31 9.35 -11.10
C ALA A 34 -16.41 10.52 -11.50
N GLU A 35 -16.17 11.47 -10.59
CA GLU A 35 -15.29 12.62 -10.79
C GLU A 35 -13.83 12.17 -10.86
N CYS A 36 -13.39 11.30 -9.94
CA CYS A 36 -12.09 10.62 -10.03
C CYS A 36 -11.91 9.92 -11.39
N TRP A 37 -13.00 9.34 -11.91
CA TRP A 37 -12.99 8.68 -13.21
C TRP A 37 -12.87 9.66 -14.38
N ALA A 38 -13.56 10.79 -14.32
CA ALA A 38 -13.53 11.79 -15.38
C ALA A 38 -12.18 12.54 -15.48
N GLU A 39 -11.50 12.76 -14.35
CA GLU A 39 -10.27 13.57 -14.29
C GLU A 39 -8.99 12.85 -14.76
N ALA A 40 -8.96 11.51 -14.78
CA ALA A 40 -7.71 10.81 -15.10
C ALA A 40 -7.47 10.68 -16.62
N ASP A 41 -6.26 11.01 -17.08
CA ASP A 41 -5.80 10.74 -18.45
C ASP A 41 -5.66 9.23 -18.68
N ARG A 42 -6.66 8.66 -19.35
CA ARG A 42 -6.77 7.22 -19.62
C ARG A 42 -5.71 6.66 -20.57
N ASN A 43 -4.93 7.53 -21.23
CA ASN A 43 -3.83 7.12 -22.10
C ASN A 43 -2.49 7.05 -21.38
N LYS A 44 -2.38 7.62 -20.17
CA LYS A 44 -1.10 7.73 -19.43
C LYS A 44 -1.15 7.24 -18.00
N VAL A 45 -2.28 7.35 -17.33
CA VAL A 45 -2.43 7.06 -15.89
C VAL A 45 -3.70 6.22 -15.73
N GLU A 46 -3.52 4.91 -15.70
CA GLU A 46 -4.62 3.94 -15.51
C GLU A 46 -5.37 4.24 -14.21
N TYR A 47 -4.72 4.90 -13.24
CA TYR A 47 -5.34 5.54 -12.12
C TYR A 47 -4.61 6.87 -11.88
N GLY A 48 -5.34 7.96 -11.71
CA GLY A 48 -4.76 9.29 -11.53
C GLY A 48 -3.76 9.35 -10.37
N THR A 49 -3.11 10.50 -10.22
CA THR A 49 -1.99 10.75 -9.30
C THR A 49 -2.33 10.35 -7.86
N ALA A 50 -1.34 10.32 -6.98
CA ALA A 50 -1.59 10.08 -5.55
C ALA A 50 -2.63 11.02 -4.91
N GLU A 51 -2.84 12.22 -5.46
CA GLU A 51 -3.92 13.11 -5.05
C GLU A 51 -5.29 12.43 -5.25
N ASN A 52 -5.44 11.66 -6.32
CA ASN A 52 -6.61 10.84 -6.56
C ASN A 52 -6.71 9.67 -5.56
N LEU A 53 -5.60 9.10 -5.07
CA LEU A 53 -5.61 8.12 -3.96
C LEU A 53 -6.02 8.74 -2.62
N LEU A 54 -5.57 9.97 -2.31
CA LEU A 54 -5.99 10.71 -1.13
C LEU A 54 -7.48 11.05 -1.19
N LYS A 55 -7.98 11.48 -2.36
CA LYS A 55 -9.43 11.65 -2.62
C LYS A 55 -10.17 10.32 -2.50
N ALA A 56 -9.59 9.20 -2.94
CA ALA A 56 -10.23 7.90 -2.80
C ALA A 56 -10.41 7.47 -1.35
N LYS A 57 -9.44 7.77 -0.48
CA LYS A 57 -9.55 7.50 0.95
C LYS A 57 -10.75 8.22 1.56
N SER A 58 -10.96 9.50 1.24
CA SER A 58 -12.13 10.24 1.74
C SER A 58 -13.45 9.70 1.15
N CYS A 59 -13.45 9.19 -0.09
CA CYS A 59 -14.62 8.53 -0.67
C CYS A 59 -15.00 7.22 0.06
N VAL A 60 -14.02 6.43 0.48
CA VAL A 60 -14.23 5.10 1.11
C VAL A 60 -14.55 5.22 2.60
N GLU A 61 -13.94 6.18 3.32
CA GLU A 61 -14.21 6.45 4.74
C GLU A 61 -15.67 6.84 5.03
N GLY A 62 -16.42 7.26 4.00
CA GLY A 62 -17.86 7.55 4.07
C GLY A 62 -18.79 6.32 4.13
N GLY A 63 -18.26 5.11 4.12
CA GLY A 63 -19.00 3.88 4.40
C GLY A 63 -19.42 3.04 3.18
N ASP A 64 -18.53 2.90 2.20
CA ASP A 64 -18.63 2.06 0.98
C ASP A 64 -19.89 2.28 0.13
N PRO A 65 -19.78 2.72 -1.14
CA PRO A 65 -19.31 1.79 -2.16
C PRO A 65 -18.51 2.44 -3.31
N THR A 66 -17.45 1.75 -3.70
CA THR A 66 -16.57 2.14 -4.81
C THR A 66 -17.17 1.72 -6.16
N LEU A 67 -16.84 2.43 -7.24
CA LEU A 67 -17.37 2.15 -8.58
C LEU A 67 -16.47 1.16 -9.31
N LEU A 68 -17.07 0.34 -10.18
CA LEU A 68 -16.39 -0.43 -11.21
C LEU A 68 -16.59 0.28 -12.55
N ALA A 69 -15.51 0.76 -13.15
CA ALA A 69 -15.51 1.29 -14.50
C ALA A 69 -15.27 0.15 -15.50
N VAL A 70 -16.29 -0.17 -16.29
CA VAL A 70 -16.26 -1.24 -17.30
C VAL A 70 -16.23 -0.62 -18.68
N ARG A 71 -15.29 -1.06 -19.52
CA ARG A 71 -15.18 -0.59 -20.90
C ARG A 71 -16.19 -1.33 -21.79
N GLU A 72 -17.01 -0.58 -22.51
CA GLU A 72 -17.99 -1.07 -23.48
C GLU A 72 -17.78 -0.31 -24.80
N GLY A 73 -17.02 -0.93 -25.72
CA GLY A 73 -16.54 -0.25 -26.93
C GLY A 73 -15.63 0.93 -26.61
N ASP A 74 -16.05 2.12 -27.04
CA ASP A 74 -15.32 3.38 -26.83
C ASP A 74 -15.76 4.15 -25.58
N LYS A 75 -16.71 3.62 -24.81
CA LYS A 75 -17.24 4.27 -23.62
C LYS A 75 -16.96 3.43 -22.37
N PHE A 76 -17.05 4.09 -21.22
CA PHE A 76 -17.03 3.44 -19.92
C PHE A 76 -18.37 3.58 -19.23
N ASN A 77 -18.84 2.49 -18.65
CA ASN A 77 -19.99 2.48 -17.76
C ASN A 77 -19.52 2.31 -16.33
N LEU A 78 -20.14 3.04 -15.41
CA LEU A 78 -19.84 2.98 -13.98
C LEU A 78 -20.91 2.14 -13.28
N TYR A 79 -20.45 1.19 -12.47
CA TYR A 79 -21.30 0.29 -11.69
C TYR A 79 -20.94 0.40 -10.22
N GLN A 80 -21.91 0.70 -9.36
CA GLN A 80 -21.71 0.80 -7.92
C GLN A 80 -21.59 -0.58 -7.29
N LEU A 81 -20.56 -0.82 -6.48
CA LEU A 81 -20.33 -2.14 -5.86
C LEU A 81 -20.87 -2.22 -4.44
N ALA A 82 -21.85 -3.09 -4.21
CA ALA A 82 -22.40 -3.33 -2.88
C ALA A 82 -21.94 -4.68 -2.34
N THR A 83 -21.36 -4.70 -1.13
CA THR A 83 -20.80 -5.89 -0.51
C THR A 83 -21.84 -6.85 0.06
N ALA A 84 -23.05 -6.42 0.41
CA ALA A 84 -24.15 -7.26 0.89
C ALA A 84 -23.69 -8.45 1.79
N LYS A 85 -23.69 -9.70 1.28
CA LYS A 85 -23.21 -10.90 1.99
C LYS A 85 -21.75 -11.26 1.70
N PHE A 86 -21.15 -10.66 0.68
CA PHE A 86 -19.75 -10.83 0.31
C PHE A 86 -18.83 -10.14 1.31
N ARG A 87 -17.89 -10.92 1.82
CA ARG A 87 -16.83 -10.42 2.70
C ARG A 87 -15.66 -9.98 1.85
N LEU A 88 -15.33 -8.69 1.89
CA LEU A 88 -14.14 -8.16 1.21
C LEU A 88 -12.88 -8.87 1.74
N PRO A 89 -11.97 -9.29 0.84
CA PRO A 89 -10.70 -9.89 1.26
C PRO A 89 -9.74 -8.88 1.90
N GLY A 90 -9.96 -7.57 1.67
CA GLY A 90 -9.24 -6.46 2.32
C GLY A 90 -10.07 -5.76 3.40
N LYS A 91 -9.51 -4.73 4.04
CA LYS A 91 -10.21 -3.95 5.09
C LYS A 91 -11.40 -3.17 4.54
N ASN A 92 -11.26 -2.64 3.33
CA ASN A 92 -12.31 -1.90 2.60
C ASN A 92 -11.94 -1.85 1.10
N TRP A 93 -12.75 -1.15 0.30
CA TRP A 93 -12.52 -1.03 -1.14
C TRP A 93 -11.25 -0.28 -1.54
N LEU A 94 -10.65 0.53 -0.65
CA LEU A 94 -9.46 1.33 -0.95
C LEU A 94 -8.28 0.47 -1.42
N GLU A 95 -8.15 -0.75 -0.89
CA GLU A 95 -7.10 -1.71 -1.27
C GLU A 95 -7.23 -2.23 -2.71
N PHE A 96 -8.40 -2.04 -3.33
CA PHE A 96 -8.69 -2.48 -4.69
C PHE A 96 -8.71 -1.33 -5.69
N VAL A 97 -8.77 -0.08 -5.21
CA VAL A 97 -8.79 1.11 -6.05
C VAL A 97 -7.58 1.12 -7.00
N GLY A 98 -7.85 1.38 -8.28
CA GLY A 98 -6.86 1.37 -9.36
C GLY A 98 -6.53 -0.02 -9.92
N LYS A 99 -6.92 -1.11 -9.23
CA LYS A 99 -6.73 -2.48 -9.73
C LYS A 99 -7.76 -2.82 -10.80
N ARG A 100 -7.34 -3.65 -11.75
CA ARG A 100 -8.29 -4.33 -12.64
C ARG A 100 -8.81 -5.57 -11.94
N VAL A 101 -10.12 -5.77 -11.99
CA VAL A 101 -10.79 -6.87 -11.32
C VAL A 101 -11.84 -7.51 -12.22
N ALA A 102 -12.15 -8.78 -11.97
CA ALA A 102 -13.39 -9.42 -12.37
C ALA A 102 -14.31 -9.47 -11.16
N VAL A 103 -15.55 -9.00 -11.34
CA VAL A 103 -16.60 -9.03 -10.31
C VAL A 103 -17.74 -9.88 -10.83
N THR A 104 -18.19 -10.83 -10.01
CA THR A 104 -19.48 -11.51 -10.23
C THR A 104 -20.51 -11.01 -9.24
N GLY A 105 -21.78 -11.05 -9.63
CA GLY A 105 -22.83 -10.57 -8.76
C GLY A 105 -24.20 -10.55 -9.41
N THR A 106 -25.16 -9.99 -8.68
CA THR A 106 -26.49 -9.69 -9.22
C THR A 106 -26.59 -8.20 -9.52
N MET A 107 -26.93 -7.84 -10.75
CA MET A 107 -27.13 -6.44 -11.12
C MET A 107 -28.38 -5.90 -10.42
N GLN A 108 -28.45 -4.61 -10.10
CA GLN A 108 -29.68 -3.92 -9.77
C GLN A 108 -29.72 -2.52 -10.36
N THR A 109 -30.91 -2.08 -10.73
CA THR A 109 -31.14 -0.67 -11.09
C THR A 109 -31.96 0.00 -10.00
N LYS A 110 -31.42 1.07 -9.41
CA LYS A 110 -32.12 1.88 -8.40
C LYS A 110 -31.87 3.35 -8.67
N LYS A 111 -32.94 4.12 -8.97
CA LYS A 111 -32.85 5.57 -9.26
C LYS A 111 -31.71 5.88 -10.26
N ASP A 112 -31.71 5.19 -11.40
CA ASP A 112 -30.72 5.28 -12.48
C ASP A 112 -29.29 4.82 -12.17
N ALA A 113 -28.98 4.44 -10.92
CA ALA A 113 -27.73 3.80 -10.58
C ALA A 113 -27.75 2.30 -10.93
N LYS A 114 -26.72 1.85 -11.65
CA LYS A 114 -26.41 0.43 -11.87
C LYS A 114 -25.58 -0.07 -10.69
N ILE A 115 -26.16 -0.93 -9.86
CA ILE A 115 -25.54 -1.49 -8.67
C ILE A 115 -25.21 -2.96 -8.94
N ILE A 116 -24.07 -3.46 -8.50
CA ILE A 116 -23.73 -4.87 -8.50
C ILE A 116 -23.67 -5.30 -7.03
N ARG A 117 -24.55 -6.23 -6.64
CA ARG A 117 -24.37 -6.96 -5.39
C ARG A 117 -23.30 -8.00 -5.62
N VAL A 118 -22.12 -7.75 -5.08
CA VAL A 118 -20.93 -8.55 -5.32
C VAL A 118 -21.08 -9.91 -4.65
N ASP A 119 -20.84 -10.97 -5.42
CA ASP A 119 -20.72 -12.35 -4.93
C ASP A 119 -19.25 -12.77 -4.89
N THR A 120 -18.46 -12.40 -5.91
CA THR A 120 -17.01 -12.61 -5.94
C THR A 120 -16.26 -11.40 -6.51
N LEU A 121 -15.00 -11.25 -6.08
CA LEU A 121 -14.03 -10.31 -6.62
C LEU A 121 -12.69 -11.01 -6.83
N GLU A 122 -12.18 -10.95 -8.05
CA GLU A 122 -10.87 -11.46 -8.45
C GLU A 122 -10.01 -10.31 -8.96
N VAL A 123 -8.78 -10.17 -8.45
CA VAL A 123 -7.82 -9.17 -8.94
C VAL A 123 -7.12 -9.72 -10.18
N LEU A 124 -7.33 -9.06 -11.32
CA LEU A 124 -6.76 -9.44 -12.62
C LEU A 124 -5.41 -8.77 -12.87
N ALA A 125 -5.24 -7.53 -12.41
CA ALA A 125 -3.96 -6.82 -12.53
C ALA A 125 -3.78 -5.80 -11.39
N PRO A 126 -2.54 -5.61 -10.91
CA PRO A 126 -2.21 -4.59 -9.92
C PRO A 126 -2.40 -3.18 -10.50
N SER A 127 -2.53 -2.21 -9.59
CA SER A 127 -2.55 -0.78 -9.91
C SER A 127 -1.23 -0.31 -10.53
N LEU A 128 -1.23 0.83 -11.21
CA LEU A 128 0.00 1.43 -11.74
C LEU A 128 1.02 1.68 -10.63
N ALA A 129 0.60 2.25 -9.50
CA ALA A 129 1.47 2.49 -8.36
C ALA A 129 2.12 1.20 -7.84
N GLU A 130 1.37 0.09 -7.75
CA GLU A 130 1.93 -1.21 -7.37
C GLU A 130 2.91 -1.75 -8.41
N ARG A 131 2.68 -1.50 -9.72
CA ARG A 131 3.62 -1.89 -10.78
C ARG A 131 4.91 -1.06 -10.74
N GLU A 132 4.80 0.24 -10.52
CA GLU A 132 5.94 1.15 -10.37
C GLU A 132 6.77 0.78 -9.15
N ALA A 133 6.11 0.59 -8.00
CA ALA A 133 6.70 0.05 -6.78
C ALA A 133 7.43 -1.28 -7.05
N ALA A 134 6.78 -2.23 -7.72
CA ALA A 134 7.40 -3.53 -8.04
C ALA A 134 8.61 -3.40 -8.97
N SER A 135 8.61 -2.42 -9.89
CA SER A 135 9.70 -2.21 -10.86
C SER A 135 11.04 -1.81 -10.23
N VAL A 136 11.02 -1.34 -8.98
CA VAL A 136 12.23 -0.91 -8.25
C VAL A 136 12.66 -1.88 -7.15
N VAL A 137 11.84 -2.88 -6.81
CA VAL A 137 12.21 -3.90 -5.83
C VAL A 137 13.50 -4.63 -6.27
N GLY A 138 14.41 -4.83 -5.33
CA GLY A 138 15.72 -5.42 -5.56
C GLY A 138 16.78 -4.45 -6.11
N LYS A 139 16.42 -3.21 -6.47
CA LYS A 139 17.39 -2.18 -6.87
C LYS A 139 18.01 -1.55 -5.62
N GLY A 140 19.32 -1.28 -5.69
CA GLY A 140 19.99 -0.38 -4.76
C GLY A 140 19.97 1.03 -5.34
N ILE A 141 19.55 2.01 -4.54
CA ILE A 141 19.48 3.42 -4.96
C ILE A 141 20.45 4.22 -4.10
N ASP A 142 21.39 4.92 -4.74
CA ASP A 142 22.16 5.94 -4.05
C ASP A 142 21.28 7.18 -3.85
N PHE A 143 21.11 7.55 -2.59
CA PHE A 143 20.27 8.65 -2.16
C PHE A 143 20.95 9.35 -1.00
N LYS A 144 20.94 10.68 -1.09
CA LYS A 144 21.62 11.58 -0.17
C LYS A 144 20.78 12.80 0.04
N LEU A 145 20.75 13.27 1.29
CA LEU A 145 20.12 14.51 1.70
C LEU A 145 20.91 15.07 2.89
N ARG A 146 20.59 16.29 3.31
CA ARG A 146 21.19 16.89 4.52
C ARG A 146 20.31 16.66 5.72
N ASP A 147 20.88 16.38 6.88
CA ASP A 147 20.14 16.37 8.14
C ASP A 147 19.82 17.78 8.66
N LEU A 148 19.11 17.85 9.78
CA LEU A 148 18.77 19.12 10.44
C LEU A 148 19.97 19.93 10.95
N SER A 149 21.18 19.34 10.98
CA SER A 149 22.43 20.03 11.28
C SER A 149 23.19 20.46 10.02
N GLY A 150 22.63 20.19 8.83
CA GLY A 150 23.23 20.52 7.54
C GLY A 150 24.27 19.52 7.04
N VAL A 151 24.48 18.41 7.75
CA VAL A 151 25.46 17.38 7.38
C VAL A 151 24.85 16.48 6.31
N GLU A 152 25.62 16.20 5.25
CA GLU A 152 25.19 15.25 4.21
C GLU A 152 25.15 13.83 4.77
N GLN A 153 24.03 13.17 4.57
CA GLN A 153 23.76 11.78 4.92
C GLN A 153 23.50 10.99 3.65
N SER A 154 23.79 9.68 3.66
CA SER A 154 23.59 8.80 2.51
C SER A 154 23.02 7.46 2.96
N LEU A 155 22.13 6.87 2.18
CA LEU A 155 21.68 5.49 2.43
C LEU A 155 22.84 4.49 2.42
N SER A 156 23.92 4.77 1.68
CA SER A 156 25.09 3.90 1.63
C SER A 156 25.76 3.72 2.99
N SER A 157 25.71 4.73 3.88
CA SER A 157 26.28 4.66 5.23
C SER A 157 25.47 3.79 6.19
N LEU A 158 24.26 3.38 5.78
CA LEU A 158 23.34 2.56 6.58
C LEU A 158 23.29 1.10 6.13
N LYS A 159 24.16 0.67 5.20
CA LYS A 159 24.31 -0.74 4.85
C LYS A 159 24.57 -1.59 6.10
N GLY A 160 23.96 -2.77 6.14
CA GLY A 160 23.93 -3.64 7.32
C GLY A 160 22.70 -3.43 8.21
N ARG A 161 21.92 -2.35 8.01
CA ARG A 161 20.65 -2.10 8.70
C ARG A 161 19.47 -2.29 7.76
N ILE A 162 18.32 -2.67 8.30
CA ILE A 162 17.05 -2.51 7.60
C ILE A 162 16.68 -1.03 7.72
N VAL A 163 16.45 -0.36 6.61
CA VAL A 163 16.09 1.07 6.61
C VAL A 163 14.63 1.25 6.26
N ILE A 164 13.90 2.00 7.08
CA ILE A 164 12.55 2.47 6.80
C ILE A 164 12.66 3.95 6.42
N LEU A 165 12.69 4.22 5.11
CA LEU A 165 12.78 5.58 4.58
C LEU A 165 11.36 6.10 4.31
N ASN A 166 10.90 7.06 5.11
CA ASN A 166 9.57 7.65 4.98
C ASN A 166 9.68 9.07 4.41
N PHE A 167 9.07 9.29 3.25
CA PHE A 167 8.88 10.59 2.62
C PHE A 167 7.67 11.29 3.24
N TRP A 168 7.87 12.51 3.74
CA TRP A 168 6.84 13.26 4.46
C TRP A 168 7.05 14.78 4.34
N ALA A 169 6.14 15.57 4.91
CA ALA A 169 6.33 17.02 5.07
C ALA A 169 5.51 17.56 6.26
N THR A 170 5.91 18.70 6.81
CA THR A 170 5.21 19.37 7.94
C THR A 170 3.80 19.83 7.57
N TYR A 171 3.57 20.17 6.30
CA TYR A 171 2.24 20.54 5.78
C TYR A 171 1.36 19.32 5.45
N CYS A 172 1.92 18.10 5.43
CA CYS A 172 1.20 16.89 5.12
C CYS A 172 0.49 16.32 6.36
N ILE A 173 -0.80 16.61 6.50
CA ILE A 173 -1.65 16.11 7.61
C ILE A 173 -1.60 14.58 7.78
N PRO A 174 -1.78 13.74 6.73
CA PRO A 174 -1.71 12.29 6.91
C PRO A 174 -0.32 11.83 7.37
N CYS A 175 0.75 12.45 6.88
CA CYS A 175 2.11 12.16 7.33
C CYS A 175 2.28 12.44 8.83
N ARG A 176 1.81 13.60 9.31
CA ARG A 176 1.89 13.97 10.73
C ARG A 176 1.19 12.96 11.64
N LYS A 177 0.06 12.39 11.19
CA LYS A 177 -0.68 11.36 11.94
C LYS A 177 0.08 10.03 12.05
N GLU A 178 0.95 9.74 11.10
CA GLU A 178 1.72 8.49 11.01
C GLU A 178 3.06 8.54 11.77
N MET A 179 3.61 9.74 12.02
CA MET A 179 4.90 9.91 12.70
C MET A 179 5.01 9.19 14.06
N PRO A 180 3.98 9.18 14.94
CA PRO A 180 4.05 8.41 16.19
C PRO A 180 4.20 6.91 15.97
N ASP A 181 3.56 6.36 14.93
CA ASP A 181 3.64 4.94 14.60
C ASP A 181 5.05 4.57 14.16
N LEU A 182 5.70 5.42 13.35
CA LEU A 182 7.09 5.25 12.93
C LEU A 182 8.08 5.42 14.08
N ALA A 183 7.80 6.33 15.02
CA ALA A 183 8.63 6.51 16.22
C ALA A 183 8.59 5.26 17.12
N ALA A 184 7.43 4.60 17.22
CA ALA A 184 7.31 3.32 17.89
C ALA A 184 8.10 2.21 17.17
N ILE A 185 8.09 2.17 15.82
CA ILE A 185 8.95 1.23 15.06
C ILE A 185 10.44 1.48 15.37
N GLN A 186 10.88 2.73 15.40
CA GLN A 186 12.26 3.07 15.76
C GLN A 186 12.58 2.55 17.18
N ASN A 187 11.71 2.78 18.16
CA ASN A 187 11.92 2.31 19.53
C ASN A 187 12.03 0.78 19.61
N ASP A 188 11.10 0.07 18.96
CA ASP A 188 10.97 -1.37 19.09
C ASP A 188 12.11 -2.12 18.39
N TYR A 189 12.62 -1.61 17.26
CA TYR A 189 13.53 -2.36 16.39
C TYR A 189 14.92 -1.74 16.20
N ALA A 190 15.23 -0.57 16.77
CA ALA A 190 16.56 0.05 16.64
C ALA A 190 17.69 -0.89 17.08
N ALA A 191 17.52 -1.54 18.24
CA ALA A 191 18.48 -2.49 18.79
C ALA A 191 18.63 -3.75 17.94
N LEU A 192 17.64 -4.06 17.09
CA LEU A 192 17.64 -5.21 16.18
C LEU A 192 18.23 -4.87 14.80
N GLY A 193 18.78 -3.66 14.64
CA GLY A 193 19.41 -3.21 13.41
C GLY A 193 18.43 -2.61 12.40
N VAL A 194 17.32 -2.03 12.86
CA VAL A 194 16.41 -1.21 12.04
C VAL A 194 16.74 0.28 12.23
N GLN A 195 16.63 1.08 11.17
CA GLN A 195 16.76 2.53 11.21
C GLN A 195 15.59 3.16 10.45
N VAL A 196 14.77 3.92 11.16
CA VAL A 196 13.77 4.80 10.53
C VAL A 196 14.45 6.12 10.13
N ILE A 197 14.06 6.68 8.99
CA ILE A 197 14.54 7.98 8.50
C ILE A 197 13.35 8.75 7.94
N GLY A 198 13.14 9.97 8.40
CA GLY A 198 12.18 10.89 7.78
C GLY A 198 12.85 11.71 6.69
N ALA A 199 12.57 11.44 5.42
CA ALA A 199 12.95 12.28 4.29
C ALA A 199 11.88 13.36 4.07
N SER A 200 12.13 14.54 4.61
CA SER A 200 11.23 15.69 4.55
C SER A 200 11.30 16.38 3.18
N ALA A 201 10.14 16.59 2.57
CA ALA A 201 9.96 17.37 1.35
C ALA A 201 9.79 18.88 1.63
N ASP A 202 9.82 19.30 2.90
CA ASP A 202 9.98 20.72 3.23
C ASP A 202 11.32 21.24 2.68
N ASP A 203 11.31 22.51 2.26
CA ASP A 203 12.50 23.19 1.79
C ASP A 203 13.56 23.29 2.89
N VAL A 204 14.84 23.30 2.51
CA VAL A 204 15.95 23.45 3.47
C VAL A 204 15.83 24.76 4.27
N ALA A 205 15.25 25.80 3.65
CA ALA A 205 14.96 27.07 4.30
C ALA A 205 13.95 26.94 5.46
N ASP A 206 13.10 25.90 5.46
CA ASP A 206 12.11 25.62 6.49
C ASP A 206 12.63 24.68 7.61
N SER A 207 13.93 24.41 7.66
CA SER A 207 14.57 23.55 8.67
C SER A 207 14.16 23.85 10.11
N THR A 208 13.96 25.12 10.47
CA THR A 208 13.48 25.53 11.81
C THR A 208 12.07 25.02 12.11
N LYS A 209 11.16 25.04 11.13
CA LYS A 209 9.79 24.52 11.29
C LYS A 209 9.80 23.01 11.47
N VAL A 210 10.63 22.32 10.69
CA VAL A 210 10.80 20.87 10.79
C VAL A 210 11.38 20.50 12.16
N LEU A 211 12.41 21.21 12.62
CA LEU A 211 13.01 21.00 13.94
C LEU A 211 12.02 21.24 15.07
N GLN A 212 11.18 22.28 14.97
CA GLN A 212 10.12 22.54 15.94
C GLN A 212 9.12 21.38 15.98
N PHE A 213 8.65 20.92 14.82
CA PHE A 213 7.74 19.78 14.73
C PHE A 213 8.35 18.51 15.35
N VAL A 214 9.61 18.20 15.06
CA VAL A 214 10.34 17.04 15.62
C VAL A 214 10.39 17.11 17.14
N LYS A 215 10.65 18.30 17.71
CA LYS A 215 10.69 18.51 19.17
C LYS A 215 9.30 18.34 19.80
N GLU A 216 8.27 18.93 19.20
CA GLU A 216 6.90 18.89 19.72
C GLU A 216 6.30 17.49 19.67
N THR A 217 6.54 16.77 18.57
CA THR A 217 6.02 15.41 18.37
C THR A 217 6.90 14.31 18.93
N LYS A 218 8.07 14.66 19.48
CA LYS A 218 9.05 13.75 20.07
C LYS A 218 9.47 12.63 19.11
N ILE A 219 9.64 12.98 17.83
CA ILE A 219 10.22 12.07 16.85
C ILE A 219 11.64 11.69 17.32
N ASN A 220 11.92 10.38 17.32
CA ASN A 220 13.13 9.77 17.88
C ASN A 220 14.06 9.20 16.79
N PHE A 221 13.81 9.54 15.53
CA PHE A 221 14.61 9.10 14.39
C PHE A 221 15.17 10.29 13.60
N PRO A 222 16.27 10.10 12.85
CA PRO A 222 16.86 11.15 12.03
C PRO A 222 15.90 11.68 10.96
N VAL A 223 15.95 12.99 10.73
CA VAL A 223 15.22 13.68 9.66
C VAL A 223 16.22 14.28 8.69
N TRP A 224 16.02 14.00 7.40
CA TRP A 224 16.78 14.58 6.29
C TRP A 224 15.87 15.52 5.49
N LEU A 225 16.39 16.66 5.04
CA LEU A 225 15.63 17.74 4.39
C LEU A 225 15.87 17.79 2.89
N GLY A 226 14.89 18.33 2.16
CA GLY A 226 15.00 18.65 0.73
C GLY A 226 14.71 17.47 -0.19
N ALA A 227 13.90 16.50 0.24
CA ALA A 227 13.45 15.42 -0.63
C ALA A 227 12.55 15.97 -1.75
N THR A 228 12.85 15.62 -3.00
CA THR A 228 12.08 16.10 -4.15
C THR A 228 11.07 15.06 -4.65
N THR A 229 10.11 15.50 -5.47
CA THR A 229 9.22 14.57 -6.19
C THR A 229 9.99 13.63 -7.11
N ALA A 230 11.08 14.11 -7.73
CA ALA A 230 11.97 13.28 -8.53
C ALA A 230 12.64 12.18 -7.70
N ASP A 231 13.02 12.46 -6.45
CA ASP A 231 13.55 11.45 -5.54
C ASP A 231 12.52 10.38 -5.22
N MET A 232 11.28 10.77 -4.89
CA MET A 232 10.17 9.82 -4.63
C MET A 232 9.94 8.91 -5.84
N MET A 233 9.88 9.48 -7.05
CA MET A 233 9.72 8.72 -8.29
C MET A 233 10.85 7.72 -8.55
N ARG A 234 12.10 8.04 -8.19
CA ARG A 234 13.23 7.09 -8.29
C ARG A 234 13.03 5.87 -7.41
N PHE A 235 12.32 6.03 -6.28
CA PHE A 235 11.95 4.94 -5.37
C PHE A 235 10.65 4.23 -5.76
N GLY A 236 10.10 4.46 -6.95
CA GLY A 236 8.86 3.83 -7.39
C GLY A 236 7.64 4.29 -6.59
N LEU A 237 7.75 5.41 -5.89
CA LEU A 237 6.62 6.15 -5.35
C LEU A 237 6.08 7.09 -6.44
N ASP A 238 4.83 7.49 -6.28
CA ASP A 238 4.31 8.64 -7.01
C ASP A 238 4.85 9.96 -6.39
N SER A 239 4.45 11.09 -6.96
CA SER A 239 4.90 12.41 -6.52
C SER A 239 4.19 12.91 -5.25
N ALA A 240 3.84 12.03 -4.31
CA ALA A 240 3.06 12.43 -3.15
C ALA A 240 3.38 11.72 -1.84
N LEU A 241 2.71 12.25 -0.82
CA LEU A 241 3.04 12.05 0.57
C LEU A 241 1.83 11.51 1.36
N PRO A 242 2.07 10.65 2.36
CA PRO A 242 3.35 10.02 2.66
C PRO A 242 3.70 8.89 1.69
N GLY A 243 4.97 8.50 1.65
CA GLY A 243 5.45 7.33 0.93
C GLY A 243 6.58 6.65 1.70
N THR A 244 6.53 5.33 1.85
CA THR A 244 7.53 4.57 2.64
C THR A 244 8.25 3.54 1.79
N VAL A 245 9.58 3.52 1.90
CA VAL A 245 10.45 2.54 1.26
C VAL A 245 11.13 1.71 2.36
N VAL A 246 10.96 0.40 2.29
CA VAL A 246 11.66 -0.56 3.15
C VAL A 246 12.87 -1.09 2.38
N ILE A 247 14.06 -0.93 2.96
CA ILE A 247 15.34 -1.29 2.35
C ILE A 247 16.02 -2.34 3.22
N GLY A 248 16.51 -3.41 2.59
CA GLY A 248 17.22 -4.49 3.24
C GLY A 248 18.63 -4.11 3.71
N LYS A 249 19.23 -4.99 4.51
CA LYS A 249 20.62 -4.84 5.00
C LYS A 249 21.67 -4.79 3.88
N ASP A 250 21.34 -5.33 2.71
CA ASP A 250 22.15 -5.27 1.50
C ASP A 250 22.06 -3.92 0.76
N GLY A 251 21.22 -3.00 1.24
CA GLY A 251 20.97 -1.70 0.62
C GLY A 251 20.04 -1.76 -0.59
N ARG A 252 19.28 -2.85 -0.78
CA ARG A 252 18.30 -3.00 -1.86
C ARG A 252 16.87 -2.79 -1.36
N ILE A 253 16.02 -2.24 -2.21
CA ILE A 253 14.61 -2.04 -1.89
C ILE A 253 13.92 -3.39 -1.73
N ALA A 254 13.28 -3.60 -0.58
CA ALA A 254 12.49 -4.78 -0.28
C ALA A 254 10.98 -4.54 -0.50
N LYS A 255 10.50 -3.32 -0.19
CA LYS A 255 9.09 -2.95 -0.34
C LYS A 255 8.96 -1.45 -0.55
N VAL A 256 7.97 -1.05 -1.34
CA VAL A 256 7.52 0.33 -1.49
C VAL A 256 6.04 0.39 -1.11
N ILE A 257 5.65 1.42 -0.38
CA ILE A 257 4.31 1.63 0.17
C ILE A 257 3.92 3.08 -0.11
N SER A 258 2.96 3.29 -1.01
CA SER A 258 2.36 4.61 -1.24
C SER A 258 1.28 4.89 -0.22
N GLY A 259 1.24 6.10 0.33
CA GLY A 259 0.30 6.51 1.36
C GLY A 259 0.71 6.09 2.78
N VAL A 260 -0.25 6.21 3.70
CA VAL A 260 -0.02 5.98 5.14
C VAL A 260 0.23 4.48 5.39
N VAL A 261 1.32 4.17 6.08
CA VAL A 261 1.64 2.81 6.48
C VAL A 261 0.69 2.34 7.58
N ASN A 262 0.32 1.06 7.52
CA ASN A 262 -0.26 0.40 8.68
C ASN A 262 0.89 -0.13 9.55
N GLN A 263 0.97 0.34 10.80
CA GLN A 263 2.05 -0.04 11.71
C GLN A 263 2.19 -1.57 11.88
N ALA A 264 1.08 -2.29 12.05
CA ALA A 264 1.13 -3.74 12.27
C ALA A 264 1.64 -4.49 11.04
N ASP A 265 1.25 -4.05 9.84
CA ASP A 265 1.72 -4.66 8.59
C ASP A 265 3.22 -4.35 8.36
N LEU A 266 3.67 -3.14 8.72
CA LEU A 266 5.10 -2.78 8.68
C LEU A 266 5.93 -3.60 9.68
N LYS A 267 5.43 -3.81 10.92
CA LYS A 267 6.07 -4.68 11.92
C LYS A 267 6.29 -6.09 11.39
N LYS A 268 5.24 -6.70 10.83
CA LYS A 268 5.32 -8.05 10.24
C LYS A 268 6.37 -8.12 9.12
N GLN A 269 6.43 -7.10 8.27
CA GLN A 269 7.43 -7.01 7.20
C GLN A 269 8.86 -6.95 7.78
N ILE A 270 9.09 -6.12 8.80
CA ILE A 270 10.39 -5.99 9.48
C ILE A 270 10.78 -7.32 10.13
N GLU A 271 9.88 -7.94 10.88
CA GLU A 271 10.11 -9.21 11.56
C GLU A 271 10.47 -10.33 10.59
N SER A 272 9.76 -10.42 9.46
CA SER A 272 10.06 -11.37 8.38
C SER A 272 11.48 -11.17 7.81
N MET A 273 11.90 -9.92 7.60
CA MET A 273 13.25 -9.59 7.11
C MET A 273 14.34 -9.89 8.15
N LEU A 274 14.07 -9.63 9.43
CA LEU A 274 14.97 -9.98 10.52
C LEU A 274 15.13 -11.51 10.62
N ALA A 275 14.04 -12.27 10.57
CA ALA A 275 14.06 -13.73 10.61
C ALA A 275 14.80 -14.36 9.42
N SER A 276 14.58 -13.84 8.21
CA SER A 276 15.25 -14.30 6.99
C SER A 276 16.77 -14.11 7.03
N THR A 277 17.25 -13.12 7.78
CA THR A 277 18.68 -12.86 7.99
C THR A 277 19.33 -13.92 8.89
N VAL A 278 18.60 -14.43 9.88
CA VAL A 278 19.11 -15.45 10.81
C VAL A 278 19.33 -16.79 10.10
N MET A 279 18.44 -17.15 9.16
CA MET A 279 18.50 -18.43 8.43
C MET A 279 19.64 -18.48 7.40
N THR A 280 19.97 -17.36 6.76
CA THR A 280 21.10 -17.27 5.83
C THR A 280 22.46 -17.27 6.55
N GLY A 281 22.50 -16.78 7.80
CA GLY A 281 23.68 -16.81 8.66
C GLY A 281 24.02 -18.20 9.25
N ASN A 282 23.02 -19.04 9.54
CA ASN A 282 23.28 -20.40 10.03
C ASN A 282 23.76 -21.37 8.94
N SER A 283 23.28 -21.22 7.71
CA SER A 283 23.63 -22.11 6.58
C SER A 283 25.08 -21.96 6.10
N SER A 284 25.72 -20.81 6.37
CA SER A 284 27.14 -20.58 6.05
C SER A 284 28.08 -21.03 7.16
N LYS A 285 27.60 -21.09 8.41
CA LYS A 285 28.39 -21.55 9.58
C LYS A 285 28.58 -23.08 9.57
N GLU A 286 27.56 -23.85 9.23
CA GLU A 286 27.66 -25.32 9.14
C GLU A 286 28.56 -25.81 7.98
N ARG A 287 28.74 -25.01 6.92
CA ARG A 287 29.61 -25.35 5.80
C ARG A 287 31.10 -25.10 6.07
N GLY A 288 31.43 -24.28 7.07
CA GLY A 288 32.80 -23.98 7.49
C GLY A 288 33.38 -24.98 8.50
N GLU A 289 32.53 -25.60 9.33
CA GLU A 289 32.99 -26.47 10.42
C GLU A 289 33.31 -27.91 9.96
N VAL A 290 32.71 -28.38 8.86
CA VAL A 290 33.00 -29.70 8.27
C VAL A 290 34.34 -29.72 7.51
N ALA A 291 34.86 -28.56 7.09
CA ALA A 291 36.09 -28.46 6.29
C ALA A 291 37.39 -28.42 7.14
N SER A 292 37.31 -28.30 8.47
CA SER A 292 38.51 -28.16 9.34
C SER A 292 38.90 -29.46 10.08
N ALA A 293 38.10 -30.52 10.02
CA ALA A 293 38.32 -31.74 10.80
C ALA A 293 39.11 -32.87 10.10
N LYS A 294 39.69 -32.65 8.90
CA LYS A 294 40.49 -33.65 8.19
C LYS A 294 41.88 -33.12 7.84
N ASN A 295 42.75 -32.97 8.83
CA ASN A 295 44.18 -33.26 8.71
C ASN A 295 44.86 -33.24 10.08
N ARG A 296 44.99 -34.42 10.69
CA ARG A 296 45.94 -34.64 11.79
C ARG A 296 46.66 -35.95 11.46
N PRO A 297 47.94 -35.93 11.03
CA PRO A 297 48.70 -37.16 10.88
C PRO A 297 49.02 -37.74 12.26
N ALA A 298 48.93 -39.07 12.34
CA ALA A 298 49.30 -39.87 13.49
C ALA A 298 50.82 -39.84 13.68
N GLU A 299 51.25 -39.46 14.87
CA GLU A 299 52.63 -39.55 15.34
C GLU A 299 52.84 -40.96 15.92
N VAL A 300 53.67 -41.78 15.26
CA VAL A 300 54.05 -43.12 15.74
C VAL A 300 55.45 -43.05 16.33
N SER A 301 55.50 -43.43 17.59
CA SER A 301 56.64 -43.61 18.49
C SER A 301 57.69 -44.60 17.96
N SER A 302 58.97 -44.27 18.18
CA SER A 302 60.07 -45.22 18.20
C SER A 302 60.91 -45.02 19.47
N VAL A 303 61.06 -46.10 20.25
CA VAL A 303 62.04 -46.25 21.34
C VAL A 303 62.75 -47.60 21.11
N PRO A 304 64.08 -47.71 21.29
CA PRO A 304 64.85 -48.85 20.81
C PRO A 304 65.04 -49.96 21.87
N SER A 305 64.98 -51.21 21.43
CA SER A 305 66.05 -52.22 21.40
C SER A 305 65.48 -53.61 21.13
#